data_AF-A0A0Q6UM10-F1
#
_entry.id   AF-A0A0Q6UM10-F1
#
_cell.length_a   1.000
_cell.length_b   1.000
_cell.length_c   1.000
_cell.angle_alpha   90.00
_cell.angle_beta   90.00
_cell.angle_gamma   90.00
#
_symmetry.space_group_name_H-M   'P 1'
#
loop_
_entity.id
_entity.type
_entity.pdbx_description
1 polymer ?
#
loop_
_entity_poly.entity_id
_entity_poly.type
_entity_poly.pdbx_seq_one_letter_code
_entity_poly.pdbx_strand_id
1 'polypeptide(L)'
;MRCSRAITTLVAAVLVAAATVTGGPPASAAGTFTSSVDGVLSPGAGQLRFYGWMFDDDAPSVSISYHVYVGGSGPGDAGSWGYDMGPAAAYRPDVDAVYGSGPYHGFDATISVPVHGTQPVYIFAINAGGTPGDNALVWSGSVAIANPPPPPPPPPTPTPTPTPTPTPTPTPTPPPPPPPTTPTTPVPPPPEAVPTPPAPQITLRLGAVRRKSRIRVDIGPDLDPSNYRFIVKKRRGKKWRTVRRTQTLGSQDVMVIDLPRGTYRVVVPRQHDLLGAEATVRLKR
;
A
#
# COMPACT_ATOMS: atom_id res chain seq x y z
N MET A 1 -0.35 -53.59 18.46
CA MET A 1 -0.83 -52.94 17.22
C MET A 1 -0.58 -51.45 17.34
N ARG A 2 0.38 -50.88 16.60
CA ARG A 2 0.69 -49.45 16.62
C ARG A 2 0.03 -48.81 15.39
N CYS A 3 -0.96 -47.96 15.60
CA CYS A 3 -1.56 -47.14 14.54
C CYS A 3 -0.68 -45.90 14.30
N SER A 4 0.11 -45.91 13.23
CA SER A 4 0.74 -44.71 12.69
C SER A 4 -0.31 -43.91 11.92
N ARG A 5 -0.66 -42.71 12.40
CA ARG A 5 -1.44 -41.74 11.61
C ARG A 5 -0.47 -40.96 10.72
N ALA A 6 -0.61 -41.13 9.41
CA ALA A 6 0.07 -40.32 8.42
C ALA A 6 -0.42 -38.86 8.54
N ILE A 7 0.49 -37.93 8.81
CA ILE A 7 0.25 -36.51 8.70
C ILE A 7 0.44 -36.17 7.22
N THR A 8 -0.66 -36.10 6.48
CA THR A 8 -0.66 -35.64 5.09
C THR A 8 -0.52 -34.12 5.09
N THR A 9 0.71 -33.61 4.93
CA THR A 9 0.96 -32.18 4.71
C THR A 9 0.42 -31.80 3.34
N LEU A 10 -0.74 -31.14 3.32
CA LEU A 10 -1.36 -30.62 2.10
C LEU A 10 -0.67 -29.30 1.75
N VAL A 11 0.35 -29.36 0.88
CA VAL A 11 0.95 -28.15 0.29
C VAL A 11 -0.05 -27.62 -0.72
N ALA A 12 -0.86 -26.63 -0.32
CA ALA A 12 -1.70 -25.89 -1.24
C ALA A 12 -0.78 -25.09 -2.18
N ALA A 13 -0.59 -25.58 -3.41
CA ALA A 13 0.00 -24.81 -4.47
C ALA A 13 -0.94 -23.62 -4.76
N VAL A 14 -0.53 -22.42 -4.34
CA VAL A 14 -1.20 -21.19 -4.76
C VAL A 14 -0.90 -21.01 -6.25
N LEU A 15 -1.85 -21.37 -7.10
CA LEU A 15 -1.77 -21.08 -8.52
C LEU A 15 -1.88 -19.56 -8.68
N VAL A 16 -0.75 -18.89 -8.92
CA VAL A 16 -0.77 -17.51 -9.39
C VAL A 16 -1.30 -17.56 -10.82
N ALA A 17 -2.59 -17.27 -11.00
CA ALA A 17 -3.16 -17.13 -12.33
C ALA A 17 -2.34 -16.07 -13.08
N ALA A 18 -1.75 -16.45 -14.22
CA ALA A 18 -1.05 -15.51 -15.08
C ALA A 18 -2.04 -14.39 -15.46
N ALA A 19 -1.73 -13.16 -15.07
CA ALA A 19 -2.57 -12.02 -15.36
C ALA A 19 -2.73 -11.87 -16.88
N THR A 20 -3.96 -11.97 -17.38
CA THR A 20 -4.25 -11.59 -18.77
C THR A 20 -4.12 -10.07 -18.87
N VAL A 21 -3.25 -9.62 -19.77
CA VAL A 21 -3.00 -8.21 -20.06
C VAL A 21 -3.61 -7.92 -21.43
N THR A 22 -4.60 -7.05 -21.48
CA THR A 22 -5.18 -6.57 -22.74
C THR A 22 -4.93 -5.08 -22.84
N GLY A 23 -3.96 -4.66 -23.65
CA GLY A 23 -3.53 -3.26 -23.75
C GLY A 23 -2.39 -3.04 -24.73
N GLY A 24 -2.11 -1.79 -25.02
CA GLY A 24 -1.09 -1.37 -25.99
C GLY A 24 -0.88 0.15 -25.97
N PRO A 25 0.06 0.67 -26.77
CA PRO A 25 0.25 2.10 -26.92
C PRO A 25 -1.06 2.75 -27.40
N PRO A 26 -1.41 3.96 -26.90
CA PRO A 26 -2.62 4.64 -27.35
C PRO A 26 -2.51 5.04 -28.82
N ALA A 27 -3.68 5.26 -29.44
CA ALA A 27 -3.78 5.58 -30.87
C ALA A 27 -3.04 6.87 -31.29
N SER A 28 -2.67 7.74 -30.35
CA SER A 28 -1.72 8.85 -30.51
C SER A 28 -1.29 9.32 -29.11
N ALA A 29 0.01 9.29 -28.81
CA ALA A 29 0.54 9.97 -27.63
C ALA A 29 0.50 11.48 -27.89
N ALA A 30 -0.20 12.25 -27.06
CA ALA A 30 -0.16 13.71 -27.11
C ALA A 30 1.18 14.17 -26.50
N GLY A 31 2.20 14.36 -27.34
CA GLY A 31 3.55 14.77 -26.96
C GLY A 31 4.63 14.11 -27.83
N THR A 32 5.80 14.75 -27.91
CA THR A 32 7.02 14.29 -28.60
C THR A 32 7.79 13.35 -27.67
N PHE A 33 7.28 12.13 -27.51
CA PHE A 33 7.94 11.09 -26.69
C PHE A 33 8.25 9.86 -27.53
N THR A 34 9.46 9.35 -27.37
CA THR A 34 9.81 8.00 -27.82
C THR A 34 9.78 7.07 -26.61
N SER A 35 9.02 5.98 -26.68
CA SER A 35 8.85 5.06 -25.55
C SER A 35 8.50 3.63 -25.98
N SER A 36 8.76 2.69 -25.08
CA SER A 36 8.22 1.33 -25.11
C SER A 36 7.80 0.91 -23.70
N VAL A 37 6.62 0.30 -23.59
CA VAL A 37 6.21 -0.41 -22.38
C VAL A 37 6.34 -1.89 -22.66
N ASP A 38 7.45 -2.46 -22.22
CA ASP A 38 7.86 -3.82 -22.51
C ASP A 38 6.99 -4.84 -21.75
N GLY A 39 6.43 -4.46 -20.59
CA GLY A 39 5.44 -5.28 -19.90
C GLY A 39 4.69 -4.57 -18.77
N VAL A 40 3.45 -5.02 -18.53
CA VAL A 40 2.61 -4.64 -17.39
C VAL A 40 1.90 -5.90 -16.90
N LEU A 41 2.12 -6.35 -15.65
CA LEU A 41 1.61 -7.64 -15.15
C LEU A 41 1.38 -7.63 -13.63
N SER A 42 0.66 -8.63 -13.11
CA SER A 42 0.47 -8.80 -11.66
C SER A 42 1.35 -9.94 -11.13
N PRO A 43 2.47 -9.66 -10.42
CA PRO A 43 3.35 -10.70 -9.90
C PRO A 43 2.81 -11.38 -8.63
N GLY A 44 1.78 -10.81 -8.00
CA GLY A 44 1.21 -11.31 -6.75
C GLY A 44 -0.03 -10.52 -6.32
N ALA A 45 -0.65 -10.97 -5.23
CA ALA A 45 -1.87 -10.38 -4.71
C ALA A 45 -1.71 -8.88 -4.44
N GLY A 46 -2.54 -8.05 -5.08
CA GLY A 46 -2.48 -6.60 -4.95
C GLY A 46 -1.16 -5.97 -5.41
N GLN A 47 -0.42 -6.65 -6.29
CA GLN A 47 0.82 -6.11 -6.87
C GLN A 47 0.68 -5.90 -8.38
N LEU A 48 1.28 -4.83 -8.87
CA LEU A 48 1.41 -4.50 -10.28
C LEU A 48 2.88 -4.22 -10.59
N ARG A 49 3.45 -4.94 -11.55
CA ARG A 49 4.78 -4.69 -12.10
C ARG A 49 4.66 -4.12 -13.50
N PHE A 50 5.49 -3.13 -13.82
CA PHE A 50 5.62 -2.60 -15.17
C PHE A 50 7.08 -2.25 -15.44
N TYR A 51 7.50 -2.43 -16.69
CA TYR A 51 8.86 -2.13 -17.12
C TYR A 51 8.88 -1.73 -18.59
N GLY A 52 9.92 -0.99 -18.97
CA GLY A 52 10.05 -0.39 -20.29
C GLY A 52 11.11 0.70 -20.33
N TRP A 53 10.96 1.63 -21.26
CA TRP A 53 11.79 2.82 -21.38
C TRP A 53 11.00 3.98 -22.00
N MET A 54 11.39 5.21 -21.69
CA MET A 54 10.81 6.42 -22.28
C MET A 54 11.78 7.60 -22.20
N PHE A 55 11.72 8.49 -23.17
CA PHE A 55 12.35 9.81 -23.11
C PHE A 55 11.52 10.83 -23.90
N ASP A 56 11.76 12.11 -23.60
CA ASP A 56 11.16 13.26 -24.26
C ASP A 56 12.06 13.68 -25.43
N ASP A 57 11.54 13.74 -26.65
CA ASP A 57 12.32 14.06 -27.85
C ASP A 57 12.81 15.52 -27.84
N ASP A 58 12.18 16.41 -27.07
CA ASP A 58 12.63 17.80 -26.87
C ASP A 58 13.78 17.91 -25.85
N ALA A 59 14.00 16.87 -25.04
CA ALA A 59 15.10 16.77 -24.07
C ALA A 59 15.62 15.33 -23.94
N PRO A 60 16.16 14.73 -25.02
CA PRO A 60 16.42 13.29 -25.08
C PRO A 60 17.45 12.83 -24.05
N SER A 61 18.36 13.70 -23.61
CA SER A 61 19.36 13.38 -22.57
C SER A 61 18.87 13.47 -21.13
N VAL A 62 17.60 13.82 -20.90
CA VAL A 62 17.01 14.00 -19.57
C VAL A 62 16.11 12.82 -19.24
N SER A 63 16.41 12.13 -18.13
CA SER A 63 15.49 11.12 -17.59
C SER A 63 14.21 11.79 -17.11
N ILE A 64 13.09 11.55 -17.79
CA ILE A 64 11.80 12.14 -17.46
C ILE A 64 11.04 11.33 -16.42
N SER A 65 10.19 12.00 -15.66
CA SER A 65 9.29 11.33 -14.72
C SER A 65 8.15 10.61 -15.44
N TYR A 66 7.55 9.62 -14.77
CA TYR A 66 6.37 8.93 -15.28
C TYR A 66 5.38 8.67 -14.15
N HIS A 67 4.09 8.69 -14.50
CA HIS A 67 3.00 8.43 -13.55
C HIS A 67 2.19 7.22 -14.00
N VAL A 68 1.77 6.40 -13.02
CA VAL A 68 0.94 5.22 -13.24
C VAL A 68 -0.40 5.42 -12.54
N TYR A 69 -1.49 5.07 -13.21
CA TYR A 69 -2.84 5.17 -12.68
C TYR A 69 -3.53 3.82 -12.77
N VAL A 70 -4.13 3.36 -11.66
CA VAL A 70 -4.74 2.03 -11.56
C VAL A 70 -6.20 2.15 -11.09
N GLY A 71 -7.11 1.53 -11.84
CA GLY A 71 -8.56 1.63 -11.61
C GLY A 71 -9.16 2.93 -12.14
N GLY A 72 -10.50 3.01 -12.11
CA GLY A 72 -11.25 4.17 -12.63
C GLY A 72 -11.06 4.39 -14.13
N SER A 73 -11.45 5.56 -14.63
CA SER A 73 -11.30 5.94 -16.04
C SER A 73 -9.98 6.64 -16.37
N GLY A 74 -9.04 6.70 -15.41
CA GLY A 74 -7.74 7.38 -15.56
C GLY A 74 -7.52 8.56 -14.62
N PRO A 75 -6.52 9.42 -14.90
CA PRO A 75 -6.13 10.52 -14.01
C PRO A 75 -7.29 11.44 -13.64
N GLY A 76 -7.39 11.77 -12.35
CA GLY A 76 -8.43 12.66 -11.83
C GLY A 76 -9.77 12.00 -11.53
N ASP A 77 -10.00 10.75 -11.98
CA ASP A 77 -11.14 9.96 -11.53
C ASP A 77 -10.99 9.54 -10.06
N ALA A 78 -12.10 9.54 -9.32
CA ALA A 78 -12.10 9.22 -7.88
C ALA A 78 -11.91 7.72 -7.59
N GLY A 79 -12.13 6.86 -8.58
CA GLY A 79 -11.84 5.42 -8.55
C GLY A 79 -10.40 5.09 -8.97
N SER A 80 -9.66 6.05 -9.54
CA SER A 80 -8.29 5.85 -10.00
C SER A 80 -7.27 6.18 -8.91
N TRP A 81 -6.33 5.25 -8.70
CA TRP A 81 -5.17 5.41 -7.81
C TRP A 81 -3.97 5.88 -8.62
N GLY A 82 -3.47 7.08 -8.34
CA GLY A 82 -2.30 7.66 -9.01
C GLY A 82 -0.99 7.47 -8.24
N TYR A 83 0.02 7.00 -8.95
CA TYR A 83 1.37 6.72 -8.48
C TYR A 83 2.32 7.62 -9.28
N ASP A 84 2.98 8.56 -8.60
CA ASP A 84 4.14 9.21 -9.18
C ASP A 84 5.34 8.26 -8.98
N MET A 85 6.05 7.96 -10.06
CA MET A 85 7.15 6.99 -10.04
C MET A 85 8.53 7.65 -10.08
N GLY A 86 8.57 8.99 -10.16
CA GLY A 86 9.80 9.72 -10.40
C GLY A 86 10.41 9.41 -11.77
N PRO A 87 11.69 9.76 -11.98
CA PRO A 87 12.37 9.63 -13.27
C PRO A 87 12.54 8.16 -13.70
N ALA A 88 12.31 7.89 -14.99
CA ALA A 88 12.70 6.64 -15.65
C ALA A 88 14.23 6.62 -15.82
N ALA A 89 14.96 6.29 -14.75
CA ALA A 89 16.42 6.37 -14.70
C ALA A 89 17.11 5.00 -14.66
N ALA A 90 16.42 3.90 -14.98
CA ALA A 90 17.05 2.59 -15.07
C ALA A 90 17.96 2.50 -16.30
N TYR A 91 19.05 1.74 -16.18
CA TYR A 91 20.07 1.63 -17.21
C TYR A 91 19.57 0.83 -18.43
N ARG A 92 19.61 1.45 -19.62
CA ARG A 92 19.18 0.91 -20.92
C ARG A 92 20.16 1.36 -22.03
N PRO A 93 21.39 0.82 -22.06
CA PRO A 93 22.39 1.16 -23.07
C PRO A 93 21.99 0.68 -24.47
N ASP A 94 21.09 -0.30 -24.55
CA ASP A 94 20.48 -0.76 -25.81
C ASP A 94 19.62 0.34 -26.45
N VAL A 95 18.91 1.13 -25.65
CA VAL A 95 18.12 2.27 -26.13
C VAL A 95 19.05 3.40 -26.55
N ASP A 96 20.06 3.71 -25.74
CA ASP A 96 21.06 4.73 -26.07
C ASP A 96 21.80 4.43 -27.38
N ALA A 97 22.16 3.17 -27.62
CA ALA A 97 22.83 2.76 -28.84
C ALA A 97 22.01 3.03 -30.12
N VAL A 98 20.68 3.06 -30.01
CA VAL A 98 19.76 3.31 -31.12
C VAL A 98 19.41 4.80 -31.25
N TYR A 99 19.15 5.48 -30.13
CA TYR A 99 18.56 6.82 -30.12
C TYR A 99 19.52 7.95 -29.69
N GLY A 100 20.68 7.62 -29.12
CA GLY A 100 21.63 8.60 -28.60
C GLY A 100 21.05 9.47 -27.47
N SER A 101 20.03 8.97 -26.76
CA SER A 101 19.35 9.67 -25.68
C SER A 101 20.13 9.61 -24.36
N GLY A 102 21.24 8.89 -24.29
CA GLY A 102 21.92 8.57 -23.03
C GLY A 102 21.36 7.29 -22.38
N PRO A 103 22.08 6.68 -21.44
CA PRO A 103 21.82 5.29 -21.06
C PRO A 103 20.81 5.12 -19.92
N TYR A 104 20.18 6.19 -19.41
CA TYR A 104 19.31 6.13 -18.23
C TYR A 104 17.88 6.58 -18.56
N HIS A 105 17.15 5.72 -19.28
CA HIS A 105 15.76 5.97 -19.71
C HIS A 105 14.81 4.82 -19.42
N GLY A 106 15.30 3.78 -18.75
CA GLY A 106 14.51 2.61 -18.40
C GLY A 106 13.65 2.84 -17.16
N PHE A 107 12.63 2.01 -17.01
CA PHE A 107 11.93 1.81 -15.75
C PHE A 107 11.63 0.33 -15.55
N ASP A 108 11.66 -0.12 -14.30
CA ASP A 108 11.17 -1.42 -13.85
C ASP A 108 10.76 -1.27 -12.38
N ALA A 109 9.47 -1.34 -12.10
CA ALA A 109 8.96 -1.15 -10.76
C ALA A 109 7.80 -2.08 -10.47
N THR A 110 7.69 -2.46 -9.19
CA THR A 110 6.54 -3.17 -8.65
C THR A 110 5.89 -2.32 -7.56
N ILE A 111 4.58 -2.06 -7.70
CA ILE A 111 3.80 -1.25 -6.76
C ILE A 111 2.71 -2.07 -6.08
N SER A 112 2.38 -1.68 -4.85
CA SER A 112 1.23 -2.22 -4.12
C SER A 112 -0.04 -1.43 -4.42
N VAL A 113 -1.05 -2.10 -4.96
CA VAL A 113 -2.34 -1.53 -5.38
C VAL A 113 -3.47 -2.07 -4.49
N PRO A 114 -4.40 -1.22 -4.03
CA PRO A 114 -5.49 -1.63 -3.13
C PRO A 114 -6.73 -2.16 -3.88
N VAL A 115 -6.61 -2.32 -5.19
CA VAL A 115 -7.65 -2.82 -6.08
C VAL A 115 -7.20 -4.16 -6.66
N HIS A 116 -8.16 -5.06 -6.87
CA HIS A 116 -7.94 -6.43 -7.34
C HIS A 116 -8.89 -6.76 -8.49
N GLY A 117 -8.70 -7.91 -9.13
CA GLY A 117 -9.42 -8.30 -10.33
C GLY A 117 -8.98 -7.52 -11.56
N THR A 118 -9.78 -7.56 -12.62
CA THR A 118 -9.49 -6.82 -13.86
C THR A 118 -9.60 -5.32 -13.62
N GLN A 119 -8.46 -4.62 -13.69
CA GLN A 119 -8.38 -3.17 -13.48
C GLN A 119 -7.76 -2.50 -14.71
N PRO A 120 -8.32 -1.36 -15.15
CA PRO A 120 -7.64 -0.52 -16.13
C PRO A 120 -6.39 0.10 -15.51
N VAL A 121 -5.33 0.19 -16.31
CA VAL A 121 -4.03 0.75 -15.96
C VAL A 121 -3.62 1.72 -17.06
N TYR A 122 -3.08 2.88 -16.65
CA TYR A 122 -2.61 3.94 -17.55
C TYR A 122 -1.22 4.36 -17.13
N ILE A 123 -0.29 4.45 -18.07
CA ILE A 123 1.08 4.93 -17.85
C ILE A 123 1.25 6.21 -18.66
N PHE A 124 1.64 7.28 -17.97
CA PHE A 124 1.90 8.59 -18.57
C PHE A 124 3.37 8.94 -18.48
N ALA A 125 3.95 9.42 -19.57
CA ALA A 125 5.20 10.16 -19.58
C ALA A 125 4.93 11.62 -19.13
N ILE A 126 5.82 12.16 -18.31
CA ILE A 126 5.75 13.55 -17.83
C ILE A 126 6.75 14.37 -18.62
N ASN A 127 6.26 15.44 -19.25
CA ASN A 127 7.06 16.34 -20.07
C ASN A 127 8.26 16.88 -19.30
N ALA A 128 9.41 16.99 -19.96
CA ALA A 128 10.58 17.61 -19.36
C ALA A 128 10.28 19.06 -18.95
N GLY A 129 10.84 19.48 -17.82
CA GLY A 129 10.66 20.85 -17.34
C GLY A 129 11.38 21.84 -18.26
N GLY A 130 10.66 22.82 -18.79
CA GLY A 130 11.25 23.88 -19.62
C GLY A 130 11.27 23.59 -21.13
N THR A 131 10.71 22.45 -21.56
CA THR A 131 10.45 22.16 -22.99
C THR A 131 8.99 22.47 -23.36
N PRO A 132 8.68 22.67 -24.66
CA PRO A 132 7.32 22.61 -25.17
C PRO A 132 6.70 21.22 -24.94
N GLY A 133 5.38 21.11 -25.00
CA GLY A 133 4.68 19.82 -24.90
C GLY A 133 3.82 19.66 -23.64
N ASP A 134 3.00 18.61 -23.67
CA ASP A 134 2.11 18.19 -22.58
C ASP A 134 2.50 16.76 -22.14
N ASN A 135 2.06 16.35 -20.94
CA ASN A 135 2.22 14.97 -20.50
C ASN A 135 1.42 14.02 -21.42
N ALA A 136 2.04 12.93 -21.87
CA ALA A 136 1.42 11.98 -22.78
C ALA A 136 1.02 10.68 -22.09
N LEU A 137 -0.15 10.13 -22.45
CA LEU A 137 -0.43 8.72 -22.22
C LEU A 137 0.49 7.91 -23.15
N VAL A 138 1.31 7.02 -22.60
CA VAL A 138 2.22 6.15 -23.38
C VAL A 138 1.75 4.70 -23.43
N TRP A 139 0.92 4.29 -22.46
CA TRP A 139 0.32 2.96 -22.47
C TRP A 139 -1.01 2.93 -21.72
N SER A 140 -1.96 2.16 -22.22
CA SER A 140 -3.18 1.83 -21.48
C SER A 140 -3.63 0.40 -21.74
N GLY A 141 -4.23 -0.21 -20.74
CA GLY A 141 -4.71 -1.59 -20.82
C GLY A 141 -5.46 -2.01 -19.58
N SER A 142 -5.99 -3.23 -19.60
CA SER A 142 -6.55 -3.90 -18.43
C SER A 142 -5.64 -5.01 -17.97
N VAL A 143 -5.40 -5.08 -16.66
CA VAL A 143 -4.57 -6.10 -16.01
C VAL A 143 -5.40 -6.80 -14.95
N ALA A 144 -5.41 -8.13 -14.95
CA ALA A 144 -6.00 -8.93 -13.89
C ALA A 144 -5.07 -8.94 -12.66
N ILE A 145 -5.31 -8.05 -11.70
CA ILE A 145 -4.54 -7.98 -10.45
C ILE A 145 -4.99 -9.10 -9.52
N ALA A 146 -4.06 -9.92 -9.06
CA ALA A 146 -4.37 -11.08 -8.24
C ALA A 146 -5.07 -10.68 -6.91
N ASN A 147 -6.04 -11.50 -6.52
CA ASN A 147 -6.71 -11.40 -5.22
C ASN A 147 -5.80 -11.98 -4.13
N PRO A 148 -5.89 -11.48 -2.88
CA PRO A 148 -5.27 -12.16 -1.75
C PRO A 148 -5.86 -13.57 -1.60
N PRO A 149 -5.06 -14.55 -1.13
CA PRO A 149 -5.59 -15.87 -0.82
C PRO A 149 -6.69 -15.75 0.24
N PRO A 150 -7.71 -16.61 0.20
CA PRO A 150 -8.74 -16.62 1.23
C PRO A 150 -8.11 -16.88 2.60
N PRO A 151 -8.64 -16.27 3.68
CA PRO A 151 -8.14 -16.53 5.03
C PRO A 151 -8.27 -18.03 5.35
N PRO A 152 -7.36 -18.60 6.17
CA PRO A 152 -7.46 -19.99 6.57
C PRO A 152 -8.78 -20.24 7.30
N PRO A 153 -9.37 -21.44 7.18
CA PRO A 153 -10.58 -21.78 7.92
C PRO A 153 -10.33 -21.65 9.43
N PRO A 154 -11.34 -21.23 10.21
CA PRO A 154 -11.19 -21.15 11.66
C PRO A 154 -10.80 -22.52 12.23
N PRO A 155 -9.97 -22.56 13.29
CA PRO A 155 -9.64 -23.81 13.94
C PRO A 155 -10.93 -24.49 14.44
N PRO A 156 -10.99 -25.84 14.46
CA PRO A 156 -12.15 -26.55 14.98
C PRO A 156 -12.42 -26.12 16.42
N THR A 157 -13.68 -25.84 16.75
CA THR A 157 -14.08 -25.55 18.12
C THR A 157 -13.74 -26.78 18.98
N PRO A 158 -13.03 -26.63 20.11
CA PRO A 158 -12.77 -27.77 20.99
C PRO A 158 -14.11 -28.37 21.43
N THR A 159 -14.26 -29.68 21.29
CA THR A 159 -15.40 -30.39 21.87
C THR A 159 -15.35 -30.19 23.39
N PRO A 160 -16.44 -29.80 24.05
CA PRO A 160 -16.44 -29.67 25.51
C PRO A 160 -16.03 -31.01 26.12
N THR A 161 -14.94 -31.02 26.89
CA THR A 161 -14.57 -32.18 27.70
C THR A 161 -15.71 -32.43 28.69
N PRO A 162 -16.25 -33.66 28.80
CA PRO A 162 -17.28 -33.95 29.79
C PRO A 162 -16.74 -33.58 31.17
N THR A 163 -17.48 -32.75 31.90
CA THR A 163 -17.16 -32.40 33.28
C THR A 163 -17.09 -33.69 34.09
N PRO A 164 -15.98 -34.00 34.79
CA PRO A 164 -15.93 -35.18 35.64
C PRO A 164 -17.07 -35.08 36.66
N THR A 165 -17.85 -36.15 36.79
CA THR A 165 -18.86 -36.29 37.84
C THR A 165 -18.17 -36.12 39.19
N PRO A 166 -18.67 -35.26 40.10
CA PRO A 166 -18.07 -35.10 41.41
C PRO A 166 -18.03 -36.46 42.12
N THR A 167 -16.83 -36.94 42.42
CA THR A 167 -16.64 -38.07 43.33
C THR A 167 -17.21 -37.67 44.69
N PRO A 168 -18.04 -38.51 45.34
CA PRO A 168 -18.54 -38.20 46.67
C PRO A 168 -17.36 -37.93 47.61
N THR A 169 -17.37 -36.75 48.22
CA THR A 169 -16.38 -36.34 49.22
C THR A 169 -16.43 -37.35 50.38
N PRO A 170 -15.32 -38.04 50.72
CA PRO A 170 -15.30 -38.88 51.90
C PRO A 170 -15.59 -38.03 53.14
N THR A 171 -16.40 -38.57 54.05
CA THR A 171 -16.73 -37.97 55.34
C THR A 171 -15.45 -37.56 56.08
N PRO A 172 -15.37 -36.32 56.60
CA PRO A 172 -14.16 -35.85 57.26
C PRO A 172 -13.80 -36.72 58.46
N THR A 173 -12.59 -37.26 58.46
CA THR A 173 -11.93 -37.79 59.66
C THR A 173 -11.71 -36.63 60.63
N PRO A 174 -11.98 -36.79 61.94
CA PRO A 174 -11.76 -35.74 62.93
C PRO A 174 -10.31 -35.23 62.89
N PRO A 175 -10.08 -33.92 63.05
CA PRO A 175 -8.77 -33.32 62.91
C PRO A 175 -7.84 -33.78 64.06
N PRO A 176 -6.57 -34.10 63.77
CA PRO A 176 -5.56 -34.26 64.80
C PRO A 176 -5.27 -32.90 65.48
N PRO A 177 -4.74 -32.92 66.72
CA PRO A 177 -4.44 -31.71 67.48
C PRO A 177 -3.44 -30.80 66.75
N PRO A 178 -3.55 -29.46 66.89
CA PRO A 178 -2.75 -28.52 66.14
C PRO A 178 -1.27 -28.59 66.54
N PRO A 179 -0.33 -28.62 65.57
CA PRO A 179 1.08 -28.44 65.84
C PRO A 179 1.41 -26.96 66.15
N PRO A 180 2.54 -26.69 66.84
CA PRO A 180 2.96 -25.33 67.17
C PRO A 180 3.18 -24.47 65.92
N THR A 181 2.60 -23.27 65.93
CA THR A 181 2.68 -22.27 64.87
C THR A 181 4.11 -21.74 64.72
N THR A 182 4.69 -21.90 63.53
CA THR A 182 5.86 -21.14 63.09
C THR A 182 5.42 -19.88 62.35
N PRO A 183 6.17 -18.78 62.43
CA PRO A 183 5.83 -17.53 61.75
C PRO A 183 6.04 -17.67 60.24
N THR A 184 4.97 -17.46 59.46
CA THR A 184 5.04 -17.41 57.98
C THR A 184 5.53 -16.05 57.50
N THR A 185 6.56 -16.07 56.65
CA THR A 185 7.06 -14.96 55.85
C THR A 185 5.95 -14.37 54.96
N PRO A 186 5.86 -13.03 54.78
CA PRO A 186 4.86 -12.42 53.93
C PRO A 186 5.05 -12.80 52.45
N VAL A 187 3.96 -13.17 51.78
CA VAL A 187 3.91 -13.42 50.33
C VAL A 187 4.04 -12.07 49.60
N PRO A 188 4.96 -11.93 48.62
CA PRO A 188 5.11 -10.70 47.87
C PRO A 188 3.88 -10.41 47.00
N PRO A 189 3.52 -9.14 46.77
CA PRO A 189 2.39 -8.77 45.92
C PRO A 189 2.63 -9.21 44.46
N PRO A 190 1.55 -9.47 43.69
CA PRO A 190 1.66 -9.77 42.26
C PRO A 190 2.39 -8.63 41.53
N PRO A 191 3.24 -8.92 40.53
CA PRO A 191 3.88 -7.88 39.75
C PRO A 191 2.82 -7.00 39.07
N GLU A 192 2.98 -5.69 39.17
CA GLU A 192 2.12 -4.72 38.50
C GLU A 192 2.04 -5.03 37.01
N ALA A 193 0.82 -5.00 36.46
CA ALA A 193 0.60 -5.17 35.04
C ALA A 193 1.39 -4.10 34.27
N VAL A 194 2.43 -4.52 33.55
CA VAL A 194 3.18 -3.65 32.66
C VAL A 194 2.18 -3.06 31.65
N PRO A 195 2.04 -1.73 31.54
CA PRO A 195 1.10 -1.14 30.60
C PRO A 195 1.52 -1.54 29.18
N THR A 196 0.63 -2.25 28.47
CA THR A 196 0.84 -2.64 27.08
C THR A 196 1.11 -1.36 26.25
N PRO A 197 2.24 -1.25 25.54
CA PRO A 197 2.53 -0.07 24.74
C PRO A 197 1.41 0.13 23.70
N PRO A 198 0.99 1.39 23.46
CA PRO A 198 -0.06 1.67 22.49
C PRO A 198 0.35 1.17 21.11
N ALA A 199 -0.62 0.60 20.38
CA ALA A 199 -0.38 0.09 19.03
C ALA A 199 0.23 1.19 18.14
N PRO A 200 1.21 0.85 17.28
CA PRO A 200 1.88 1.83 16.43
C PRO A 200 0.88 2.43 15.42
N GLN A 201 0.95 3.74 15.24
CA GLN A 201 -0.03 4.53 14.48
C GLN A 201 0.65 5.50 13.53
N ILE A 202 -0.03 5.79 12.42
CA ILE A 202 0.43 6.77 11.43
C ILE A 202 0.34 8.17 12.03
N THR A 203 1.39 8.97 11.88
CA THR A 203 1.39 10.40 12.17
C THR A 203 1.13 11.18 10.89
N LEU A 204 0.09 12.01 10.86
CA LEU A 204 -0.28 12.79 9.68
C LEU A 204 -0.18 14.29 9.94
N ARG A 205 0.76 14.96 9.28
CA ARG A 205 1.00 16.40 9.38
C ARG A 205 0.60 17.10 8.08
N LEU A 206 -0.31 18.07 8.18
CA LEU A 206 -0.79 18.84 7.03
C LEU A 206 -0.37 20.30 7.14
N GLY A 207 0.34 20.78 6.12
CA GLY A 207 0.72 22.19 5.96
C GLY A 207 -0.01 22.85 4.79
N ALA A 208 -0.67 23.99 5.02
CA ALA A 208 -1.15 24.83 3.92
C ALA A 208 0.00 25.71 3.41
N VAL A 209 0.33 25.60 2.13
CA VAL A 209 1.36 26.44 1.49
C VAL A 209 0.66 27.73 1.00
N ARG A 210 0.67 28.73 1.88
CA ARG A 210 -0.15 29.96 1.83
C ARG A 210 -0.07 30.81 0.56
N ARG A 211 0.89 30.57 -0.34
CA ARG A 211 1.10 31.40 -1.56
C ARG A 211 0.79 30.69 -2.88
N LYS A 212 0.43 29.40 -2.88
CA LYS A 212 0.31 28.61 -4.12
C LYS A 212 -0.89 27.66 -4.16
N SER A 213 -1.86 27.77 -3.24
CA SER A 213 -2.99 26.82 -3.14
C SER A 213 -2.51 25.35 -3.12
N ARG A 214 -1.56 25.04 -2.22
CA ARG A 214 -0.99 23.69 -2.09
C ARG A 214 -1.13 23.17 -0.68
N ILE A 215 -1.27 21.85 -0.56
CA ILE A 215 -1.15 21.13 0.71
C ILE A 215 0.18 20.37 0.71
N ARG A 216 0.96 20.52 1.78
CA ARG A 216 2.04 19.61 2.12
C ARG A 216 1.49 18.54 3.05
N VAL A 217 1.63 17.28 2.65
CA VAL A 217 1.26 16.08 3.40
C VAL A 217 2.57 15.43 3.82
N ASP A 218 2.72 15.18 5.11
CA ASP A 218 3.90 14.56 5.72
C ASP A 218 3.37 13.43 6.60
N ILE A 219 3.79 12.20 6.30
CA ILE A 219 3.26 10.97 6.88
C ILE A 219 4.39 10.19 7.53
N GLY A 220 4.35 10.07 8.85
CA GLY A 220 5.33 9.30 9.62
C GLY A 220 4.73 7.99 10.15
N PRO A 221 5.57 7.00 10.49
CA PRO A 221 7.03 6.96 10.28
C PRO A 221 7.42 6.86 8.81
N ASP A 222 8.59 7.39 8.43
CA ASP A 222 9.11 7.28 7.06
C ASP A 222 9.44 5.82 6.74
N LEU A 223 8.83 5.29 5.67
CA LEU A 223 8.96 3.89 5.26
C LEU A 223 9.74 3.84 3.95
N ASP A 224 11.05 3.59 4.03
CA ASP A 224 11.87 3.32 2.86
C ASP A 224 11.87 1.81 2.55
N PRO A 225 11.50 1.32 1.34
CA PRO A 225 11.00 2.04 0.16
C PRO A 225 9.45 2.07 0.03
N SER A 226 8.73 1.77 1.11
CA SER A 226 7.28 1.54 1.10
C SER A 226 6.45 2.81 1.34
N ASN A 227 6.09 3.52 0.28
CA ASN A 227 5.24 4.71 0.38
C ASN A 227 3.86 4.45 1.04
N TYR A 228 3.28 5.49 1.64
CA TYR A 228 1.90 5.50 2.14
C TYR A 228 0.88 5.86 1.07
N ARG A 229 -0.18 5.07 0.96
CA ARG A 229 -1.37 5.42 0.17
C ARG A 229 -2.30 6.31 0.98
N PHE A 230 -2.87 7.34 0.36
CA PHE A 230 -3.81 8.22 1.01
C PHE A 230 -4.87 8.82 0.07
N ILE A 231 -5.94 9.30 0.68
CA ILE A 231 -7.12 9.83 0.00
C ILE A 231 -7.29 11.29 0.39
N VAL A 232 -7.41 12.16 -0.61
CA VAL A 232 -7.78 13.56 -0.40
C VAL A 232 -9.27 13.73 -0.66
N LYS A 233 -9.99 14.27 0.33
CA LYS A 233 -11.41 14.58 0.25
C LYS A 233 -11.63 16.09 0.34
N LYS A 234 -12.48 16.65 -0.53
CA LYS A 234 -12.91 18.05 -0.47
C LYS A 234 -14.27 18.17 0.22
N ARG A 235 -14.41 19.13 1.13
CA ARG A 235 -15.70 19.45 1.76
C ARG A 235 -16.65 20.09 0.74
N ARG A 236 -17.84 19.52 0.61
CA ARG A 236 -18.96 20.02 -0.20
C ARG A 236 -20.20 20.10 0.71
N GLY A 237 -20.44 21.26 1.30
CA GLY A 237 -21.46 21.45 2.34
C GLY A 237 -21.15 20.62 3.59
N LYS A 238 -22.09 19.74 3.98
CA LYS A 238 -21.93 18.79 5.11
C LYS A 238 -21.26 17.47 4.70
N LYS A 239 -21.01 17.22 3.41
CA LYS A 239 -20.45 15.96 2.90
C LYS A 239 -18.98 16.12 2.50
N TRP A 240 -18.22 15.05 2.64
CA TRP A 240 -16.86 14.92 2.10
C TRP A 240 -16.90 14.14 0.80
N ARG A 241 -16.28 14.66 -0.27
CA ARG A 241 -16.16 13.94 -1.55
C ARG A 241 -14.70 13.65 -1.84
N THR A 242 -14.38 12.41 -2.22
CA THR A 242 -13.05 12.04 -2.72
C THR A 242 -12.74 12.86 -3.96
N VAL A 243 -11.56 13.47 -3.98
CA VAL A 243 -11.06 14.24 -5.12
C VAL A 243 -9.72 13.72 -5.63
N ARG A 244 -8.99 12.93 -4.82
CA ARG A 244 -7.75 12.30 -5.24
C ARG A 244 -7.46 11.05 -4.42
N ARG A 245 -6.89 10.04 -5.07
CA ARG A 245 -6.24 8.89 -4.44
C ARG A 245 -4.80 8.83 -4.96
N THR A 246 -3.83 8.85 -4.05
CA THR A 246 -2.40 8.89 -4.38
C THR A 246 -1.58 8.21 -3.29
N GLN A 247 -0.26 8.23 -3.45
CA GLN A 247 0.72 7.85 -2.45
C GLN A 247 1.73 8.96 -2.16
N THR A 248 2.47 8.86 -1.06
CA THR A 248 3.70 9.61 -0.80
C THR A 248 4.82 9.13 -1.72
N LEU A 249 5.94 9.86 -1.75
CA LEU A 249 7.09 9.56 -2.58
C LEU A 249 8.39 9.74 -1.81
N GLY A 250 9.36 8.89 -2.12
CA GLY A 250 10.72 8.97 -1.61
C GLY A 250 10.83 8.64 -0.13
N SER A 251 12.06 8.70 0.38
CA SER A 251 12.42 8.25 1.73
C SER A 251 11.89 9.13 2.88
N GLN A 252 11.23 10.25 2.58
CA GLN A 252 10.69 11.16 3.59
C GLN A 252 9.16 11.17 3.65
N ASP A 253 8.48 10.33 2.85
CA ASP A 253 7.01 10.22 2.81
C ASP A 253 6.26 11.58 2.81
N VAL A 254 6.84 12.56 2.12
CA VAL A 254 6.32 13.93 2.02
C VAL A 254 5.83 14.17 0.60
N MET A 255 4.59 14.64 0.46
CA MET A 255 4.06 15.05 -0.83
C MET A 255 3.41 16.43 -0.80
N VAL A 256 3.67 17.22 -1.84
CA VAL A 256 3.00 18.51 -2.07
C VAL A 256 1.98 18.35 -3.20
N ILE A 257 0.74 18.72 -2.93
CA ILE A 257 -0.37 18.60 -3.87
C ILE A 257 -0.98 19.97 -4.14
N ASP A 258 -1.07 20.33 -5.41
CA ASP A 258 -1.81 21.52 -5.86
C ASP A 258 -3.32 21.25 -5.82
N LEU A 259 -4.05 22.08 -5.08
CA LEU A 259 -5.50 21.94 -4.91
C LEU A 259 -6.14 23.32 -4.85
N PRO A 260 -7.29 23.54 -5.52
CA PRO A 260 -7.97 24.83 -5.46
C PRO A 260 -8.39 25.17 -4.02
N ARG A 261 -8.67 26.45 -3.73
CA ARG A 261 -9.16 26.88 -2.41
C ARG A 261 -10.29 25.98 -1.88
N GLY A 262 -10.29 25.74 -0.57
CA GLY A 262 -11.29 24.89 0.07
C GLY A 262 -10.82 24.24 1.37
N THR A 263 -11.71 23.48 1.99
CA THR A 263 -11.39 22.65 3.15
C THR A 263 -11.23 21.21 2.69
N TYR A 264 -10.10 20.62 3.06
CA TYR A 264 -9.70 19.28 2.66
C TYR A 264 -9.47 18.40 3.87
N ARG A 265 -9.79 17.13 3.73
CA ARG A 265 -9.45 16.07 4.68
C ARG A 265 -8.57 15.07 3.96
N VAL A 266 -7.40 14.80 4.52
CA VAL A 266 -6.52 13.72 4.10
C VAL A 266 -6.82 12.52 4.99
N VAL A 267 -7.04 11.37 4.37
CA VAL A 267 -7.32 10.10 5.05
C VAL A 267 -6.28 9.09 4.61
N VAL A 268 -5.51 8.59 5.56
CA VAL A 268 -4.54 7.53 5.39
C VAL A 268 -5.17 6.26 5.99
N PRO A 269 -5.62 5.29 5.16
CA PRO A 269 -6.17 4.05 5.68
C PRO A 269 -5.11 3.25 6.45
N ARG A 270 -5.57 2.29 7.27
CA ARG A 270 -4.70 1.30 7.91
C ARG A 270 -3.87 0.61 6.84
N GLN A 271 -2.55 0.61 6.99
CA GLN A 271 -1.59 -0.01 6.08
C GLN A 271 -0.26 -0.23 6.82
N HIS A 272 0.60 -1.11 6.32
CA HIS A 272 1.92 -1.38 6.89
C HIS A 272 1.86 -1.74 8.40
N ASP A 273 0.80 -2.45 8.80
CA ASP A 273 0.46 -2.78 10.18
C ASP A 273 0.22 -1.59 11.13
N LEU A 274 0.24 -0.36 10.61
CA LEU A 274 -0.04 0.86 11.33
C LEU A 274 -1.52 1.23 11.26
N LEU A 275 -2.07 1.70 12.38
CA LEU A 275 -3.40 2.28 12.42
C LEU A 275 -3.49 3.52 11.52
N GLY A 276 -4.61 3.63 10.79
CA GLY A 276 -4.86 4.75 9.89
C GLY A 276 -5.04 6.09 10.62
N ALA A 277 -4.87 7.19 9.89
CA ALA A 277 -4.96 8.54 10.41
C ALA A 277 -5.77 9.44 9.46
N GLU A 278 -6.43 10.47 9.99
CA GLU A 278 -7.01 11.53 9.18
C GLU A 278 -6.76 12.92 9.77
N ALA A 279 -6.61 13.91 8.90
CA ALA A 279 -6.41 15.29 9.30
C ALA A 279 -7.10 16.24 8.31
N THR A 280 -7.50 17.41 8.80
CA THR A 280 -8.21 18.42 7.99
C THR A 280 -7.38 19.69 7.90
N VAL A 281 -7.32 20.29 6.70
CA VAL A 281 -6.67 21.57 6.44
C VAL A 281 -7.55 22.48 5.60
N ARG A 282 -7.44 23.79 5.81
CA ARG A 282 -8.12 24.80 4.99
C ARG A 282 -7.10 25.54 4.13
N LEU A 283 -7.26 25.44 2.81
CA LEU A 283 -6.49 26.21 1.84
C LEU A 283 -7.20 27.54 1.57
N LYS A 284 -6.50 28.63 1.87
CA LYS A 284 -6.88 30.00 1.53
C LYS A 284 -6.12 30.42 0.26
N ARG A 285 -6.63 31.43 -0.45
CA ARG A 285 -5.84 32.10 -1.50
C ARG A 285 -4.61 32.75 -0.88
#